data_AF-A0A3D4QQB5-F1
#
_entry.id   AF-A0A3D4QQB5-F1
#
_cell.length_a   1.000
_cell.length_b   1.000
_cell.length_c   1.000
_cell.angle_alpha   90.00
_cell.angle_beta   90.00
_cell.angle_gamma   90.00
#
_symmetry.space_group_name_H-M   'P 1'
#
loop_
_entity.id
_entity.type
_entity.pdbx_description
1 polymer ?
#
loop_
_entity_poly.entity_id
_entity_poly.type
_entity_poly.pdbx_seq_one_letter_code
_entity_poly.pdbx_strand_id
1 'polypeptide(L)'
;NWCWVRLGSIAFNHGQKMPDTEFTYIDISSINNSTNCLGDLNNILKPENAPSRARKIVHEGDVIYATVRPYLHNICVIDRKIEP
;
A
#
# COMPACT_ATOMS: atom_id res chain seq x y z
N ASN A 1 -3.55 29.57 8.92
CA ASN A 1 -3.90 29.09 10.28
C ASN A 1 -3.88 27.57 10.30
N TRP A 2 -3.13 26.97 11.22
CA TRP A 2 -3.10 25.52 11.44
C TRP A 2 -4.15 25.13 12.49
N CYS A 3 -4.70 23.92 12.39
CA CYS A 3 -5.58 23.36 13.40
C CYS A 3 -5.25 21.89 13.68
N TRP A 4 -5.63 21.42 14.87
CA TRP A 4 -5.52 20.03 15.24
C TRP A 4 -6.67 19.23 14.64
N VAL A 5 -6.35 18.14 13.95
CA VAL A 5 -7.31 17.18 13.40
C VAL A 5 -6.83 15.76 13.66
N ARG A 6 -7.76 14.80 13.66
CA ARG A 6 -7.39 13.37 13.68
C ARG A 6 -7.07 12.94 12.25
N LEU A 7 -6.05 12.10 12.07
CA LEU A 7 -5.70 11.60 10.72
C LEU A 7 -6.91 10.98 10.01
N GLY A 8 -7.73 10.19 10.74
CA GLY A 8 -8.93 9.57 10.19
C GLY A 8 -10.02 10.53 9.70
N SER A 9 -9.99 11.83 10.05
CA SER A 9 -10.93 12.82 9.50
C SER A 9 -10.44 13.47 8.21
N ILE A 10 -9.18 13.24 7.83
CA ILE A 10 -8.55 13.82 6.63
C ILE A 10 -7.95 12.75 5.71
N ALA A 11 -8.09 11.46 6.06
CA ALA A 11 -7.63 10.33 5.27
C ALA A 11 -8.83 9.59 4.67
N PHE A 12 -8.65 9.09 3.45
CA PHE A 12 -9.62 8.26 2.76
C PHE A 12 -9.13 6.82 2.67
N ASN A 13 -10.05 5.86 2.67
CA ASN A 13 -9.75 4.44 2.50
C ASN A 13 -10.52 3.92 1.29
N HIS A 14 -9.81 3.41 0.30
CA HIS A 14 -10.39 2.87 -0.94
C HIS A 14 -11.16 1.56 -0.76
N GLY A 15 -11.12 0.99 0.45
CA GLY A 15 -11.80 -0.26 0.80
C GLY A 15 -10.94 -1.49 0.54
N GLN A 16 -11.62 -2.63 0.48
CA GLN A 16 -10.99 -3.92 0.26
C GLN A 16 -11.78 -4.73 -0.76
N LYS A 17 -11.08 -5.48 -1.61
CA LYS A 17 -11.69 -6.46 -2.53
C LYS A 17 -10.90 -7.75 -2.57
N MET A 18 -11.56 -8.85 -2.93
CA MET A 18 -10.85 -10.04 -3.38
C MET A 18 -10.38 -9.80 -4.82
N PRO A 19 -9.12 -10.09 -5.16
CA PRO A 19 -8.68 -10.01 -6.54
C PRO A 19 -9.47 -10.97 -7.43
N ASP A 20 -9.90 -10.48 -8.57
CA ASP A 20 -10.70 -11.17 -9.60
C ASP A 20 -9.92 -11.31 -10.92
N THR A 21 -8.82 -10.56 -11.06
CA THR A 21 -7.87 -10.60 -12.17
C THR A 21 -6.44 -10.67 -11.63
N GLU A 22 -5.46 -10.84 -12.52
CA GLU A 22 -4.05 -10.60 -12.17
C GLU A 22 -3.88 -9.20 -11.58
N PHE A 23 -3.01 -9.10 -10.59
CA PHE A 23 -2.78 -7.87 -9.84
C PHE A 23 -1.36 -7.84 -9.28
N THR A 24 -0.85 -6.62 -9.08
CA THR A 24 0.44 -6.37 -8.44
C THR A 24 0.29 -6.40 -6.93
N TYR A 25 1.02 -7.31 -6.27
CA TYR A 25 0.96 -7.47 -4.83
C TYR A 25 2.07 -6.71 -4.11
N ILE A 26 1.66 -5.69 -3.34
CA ILE A 26 2.54 -4.88 -2.51
C ILE A 26 2.56 -5.45 -1.09
N ASP A 27 3.74 -5.82 -0.60
CA ASP A 27 3.95 -6.15 0.80
C ASP A 27 5.12 -5.37 1.41
N ILE A 28 5.53 -5.72 2.63
CA ILE A 28 6.60 -5.01 3.34
C ILE A 28 7.93 -5.08 2.56
N SER A 29 8.18 -6.17 1.82
CA SER A 29 9.40 -6.32 1.02
C SER A 29 9.41 -5.43 -0.22
N SER A 30 8.24 -4.95 -0.65
CA SER A 30 8.07 -3.98 -1.75
C SER A 30 8.39 -2.54 -1.35
N ILE A 31 8.76 -2.26 -0.09
CA ILE A 31 9.01 -0.90 0.43
C ILE A 31 10.50 -0.71 0.68
N ASN A 32 11.07 0.37 0.14
CA ASN A 32 12.38 0.86 0.56
C ASN A 32 12.20 1.88 1.69
N ASN A 33 12.39 1.43 2.93
CA ASN A 33 12.24 2.26 4.13
C ASN A 33 13.35 3.30 4.32
N SER A 34 14.46 3.21 3.58
CA SER A 34 15.54 4.20 3.65
C SER A 34 15.20 5.43 2.82
N THR A 35 14.47 5.26 1.71
CA THR A 35 14.03 6.35 0.84
C THR A 35 12.53 6.68 1.00
N ASN A 36 11.78 5.86 1.75
CA ASN A 36 10.31 5.92 1.85
C ASN A 36 9.61 5.87 0.48
N CYS A 37 10.16 5.06 -0.42
CA CYS A 37 9.62 4.87 -1.78
C CYS A 37 9.18 3.42 -1.98
N LEU A 38 8.30 3.21 -2.95
CA LEU A 38 8.11 1.89 -3.51
C LEU A 38 9.43 1.38 -4.11
N GLY A 39 9.73 0.13 -3.80
CA GLY A 39 10.80 -0.63 -4.45
C GLY A 39 10.33 -1.24 -5.76
N ASP A 40 10.89 -2.40 -6.08
CA ASP A 40 10.51 -3.16 -7.27
C ASP A 40 9.12 -3.81 -7.11
N LEU A 41 8.31 -3.75 -8.16
CA LEU A 41 6.91 -4.19 -8.20
C LEU A 41 6.69 -5.42 -9.09
N ASN A 42 7.72 -6.23 -9.30
CA ASN A 42 7.65 -7.45 -10.10
C ASN A 42 6.82 -8.60 -9.49
N ASN A 43 6.07 -8.35 -8.42
CA ASN A 43 5.28 -9.33 -7.68
C ASN A 43 3.83 -9.40 -8.20
N ILE A 44 3.67 -9.85 -9.44
CA ILE A 44 2.35 -10.02 -10.06
C ILE A 44 1.79 -11.39 -9.68
N LEU A 45 0.57 -11.40 -9.12
CA LEU A 45 -0.10 -12.61 -8.66
C LEU A 45 -1.42 -12.83 -9.42
N LYS A 46 -1.77 -14.10 -9.62
CA LYS A 46 -3.11 -14.51 -10.04
C LYS A 46 -4.07 -14.56 -8.84
N PRO A 47 -5.38 -14.37 -9.03
CA PRO A 47 -6.38 -14.46 -7.97
C PRO A 47 -6.27 -15.70 -7.08
N GLU A 48 -6.05 -16.87 -7.68
CA GLU A 48 -5.94 -18.15 -6.97
C GLU A 48 -4.72 -18.25 -6.04
N ASN A 49 -3.68 -17.46 -6.30
CA ASN A 49 -2.45 -17.41 -5.52
C ASN A 49 -2.45 -16.24 -4.51
N ALA A 50 -3.53 -15.44 -4.48
CA ALA A 50 -3.60 -14.27 -3.63
C ALA A 50 -3.60 -14.67 -2.15
N PRO A 51 -2.61 -14.21 -1.34
CA PRO A 51 -2.65 -14.47 0.09
C PRO A 51 -3.86 -13.79 0.72
N SER A 52 -4.33 -14.27 1.87
CA SER A 52 -5.50 -13.73 2.57
C SER A 52 -5.40 -12.21 2.87
N ARG A 53 -4.17 -11.71 3.01
CA ARG A 53 -3.84 -10.30 3.25
C ARG A 53 -3.89 -9.39 2.02
N ALA A 54 -3.85 -9.94 0.80
CA ALA A 54 -3.87 -9.16 -0.44
C ALA A 54 -5.29 -8.68 -0.76
N ARG A 55 -5.76 -7.66 -0.04
CA ARG A 55 -7.15 -7.19 -0.11
C ARG A 55 -7.34 -5.68 -0.23
N LYS A 56 -6.36 -4.87 0.20
CA LYS A 56 -6.50 -3.41 0.20
C LYS A 56 -6.26 -2.84 -1.19
N ILE A 57 -7.14 -1.93 -1.61
CA ILE A 57 -7.00 -1.17 -2.85
C ILE A 57 -6.09 0.02 -2.58
N VAL A 58 -5.16 0.29 -3.50
CA VAL A 58 -4.21 1.40 -3.43
C VAL A 58 -4.16 2.12 -4.77
N HIS A 59 -3.93 3.42 -4.74
CA HIS A 59 -3.78 4.28 -5.91
C HIS A 59 -2.54 5.16 -5.79
N GLU A 60 -2.11 5.72 -6.92
CA GLU A 60 -1.10 6.77 -6.96
C GLU A 60 -1.49 7.93 -6.03
N GLY A 61 -0.54 8.40 -5.23
CA GLY A 61 -0.73 9.42 -4.20
C GLY A 61 -1.10 8.89 -2.82
N ASP A 62 -1.47 7.61 -2.67
CA ASP A 62 -1.71 7.02 -1.36
C ASP A 62 -0.42 6.94 -0.54
N VAL A 63 -0.56 7.05 0.78
CA VAL A 63 0.51 6.75 1.74
C VAL A 63 0.21 5.42 2.38
N ILE A 64 1.11 4.44 2.20
CA ILE A 64 1.01 3.15 2.89
C ILE A 64 1.89 3.15 4.13
N TYR A 65 1.35 2.59 5.22
CA TYR A 65 2.01 2.55 6.52
C TYR A 65 1.89 1.14 7.12
N ALA A 66 3.02 0.47 7.35
CA ALA A 66 3.01 -0.84 7.99
C ALA A 66 2.66 -0.72 9.48
N THR A 67 1.56 -1.37 9.88
CA THR A 67 1.16 -1.46 11.30
C THR A 67 1.92 -2.53 12.06
N VAL A 68 2.63 -3.42 11.35
CA VAL A 68 3.55 -4.40 11.94
C VAL A 68 4.90 -3.72 12.13
N ARG A 69 5.42 -3.75 13.37
CA ARG A 69 6.73 -3.15 13.75
C ARG A 69 6.88 -1.71 13.21
N PRO A 70 5.99 -0.79 13.59
CA PRO A 70 5.92 0.56 13.02
C PRO A 70 7.23 1.36 13.13
N TYR A 71 8.06 1.05 14.13
CA TYR A 71 9.38 1.65 14.34
C TYR A 71 10.40 1.35 13.22
N LEU A 72 10.13 0.38 12.34
CA LEU A 72 10.96 0.10 11.17
C LEU A 72 10.69 1.04 9.98
N HIS A 73 9.68 1.91 10.13
CA HIS A 73 9.29 2.90 9.11
C HIS A 73 9.12 2.31 7.71
N ASN A 74 8.50 1.13 7.61
CA ASN A 74 8.04 0.58 6.34
C ASN A 74 6.82 1.38 5.88
N ILE A 75 7.11 2.56 5.34
CA ILE A 75 6.17 3.59 4.93
C ILE A 75 6.63 4.06 3.55
N CYS A 76 5.71 4.24 2.62
CA CYS A 76 6.02 4.92 1.39
C CYS A 76 4.81 5.64 0.80
N VAL A 77 5.11 6.58 -0.09
CA VAL A 77 4.13 7.19 -1.00
C VAL A 77 4.08 6.33 -2.27
N ILE A 78 2.88 6.01 -2.73
CA ILE A 78 2.67 5.40 -4.05
C ILE A 78 2.92 6.49 -5.10
N ASP A 79 4.10 6.50 -5.71
CA ASP A 79 4.60 7.55 -6.59
C ASP A 79 4.34 7.30 -8.09
N ARG A 80 3.66 6.19 -8.41
CA ARG A 80 3.36 5.75 -9.78
C ARG A 80 2.10 4.91 -9.79
N LYS A 81 1.48 4.80 -10.97
CA LYS A 81 0.40 3.84 -11.20
C LYS A 81 0.89 2.41 -11.00
N ILE A 82 0.01 1.60 -10.43
CA ILE A 82 0.22 0.18 -10.21
C ILE A 82 -0.57 -0.54 -11.30
N GLU A 83 0.13 -1.33 -12.13
CA GLU A 83 -0.48 -2.08 -13.23
C GLU A 83 0.18 -3.47 -13.35
N PRO A 84 -0.59 -4.54 -13.61
CA PRO A 84 -2.04 -4.64 -13.39
C PRO A 84 -2.41 -4.58 -11.90
#